data_AF-A0A1C3F8T0-F1
#
_entry.id   AF-A0A1C3F8T0-F1
#
_cell.length_a   1.000
_cell.length_b   1.000
_cell.length_c   1.000
_cell.angle_alpha   90.00
_cell.angle_beta   90.00
_cell.angle_gamma   90.00
#
_symmetry.space_group_name_H-M   'P 1'
#
loop_
_entity.id
_entity.type
_entity.pdbx_description
1 polymer ?
#
loop_
_entity_poly.entity_id
_entity_poly.type
_entity_poly.pdbx_seq_one_letter_code
_entity_poly.pdbx_strand_id
1 'polypeptide(L)'
;MKCKKCKSTESTVHVVNVGDFCLDCHNDYMAELLGISKMNDFPRIISGYDAKGIIHRFEISTMIMPGFSVWKAEEIEGGYQFEILVKPEENQAVAIEHLHQKILTGLGYKTLKHLSDRYFIDNAIQIDKEQYSLNSVGTCRIQHAEEENQVYLVIDGRNVPIHDFGRALTTFEGFNLDFQIRDLSEEVLGKDTVLNRVSINPEVIMEHFERTLSWFLKGDFLSYKRASACEEALFERIDELELLCKYGNQEVAVAVGTRMKKRLIDIEHDTDDFPDYLLTMIDQALGTT
;
A
#
# COMPACT_ATOMS: atom_id res chain seq x y z
N MET A 1 12.61 -9.31 -27.74
CA MET A 1 13.65 -10.38 -27.83
C MET A 1 13.07 -11.67 -27.24
N LYS A 2 13.57 -12.87 -27.56
CA LYS A 2 13.09 -14.12 -26.94
C LYS A 2 13.87 -14.44 -25.67
N CYS A 3 13.18 -15.01 -24.67
CA CYS A 3 13.77 -15.42 -23.40
C CYS A 3 15.00 -16.32 -23.60
N LYS A 4 16.11 -16.00 -22.93
CA LYS A 4 17.37 -16.73 -23.00
C LYS A 4 17.24 -18.20 -22.58
N LYS A 5 16.40 -18.49 -21.58
CA LYS A 5 16.22 -19.83 -20.99
C LYS A 5 15.23 -20.69 -21.81
N CYS A 6 13.98 -20.26 -21.97
CA CYS A 6 12.95 -21.09 -22.63
C CYS A 6 12.87 -20.94 -24.14
N LYS A 7 13.43 -19.86 -24.73
CA LYS A 7 13.41 -19.54 -26.17
C LYS A 7 12.03 -19.38 -26.82
N SER A 8 10.94 -19.68 -26.12
CA SER A 8 9.56 -19.66 -26.64
C SER A 8 8.85 -18.32 -26.39
N THR A 9 9.00 -17.79 -25.18
CA THR A 9 8.29 -16.59 -24.70
C THR A 9 9.12 -15.33 -24.95
N GLU A 10 8.46 -14.19 -25.12
CA GLU A 10 9.15 -12.90 -25.18
C GLU A 10 9.77 -12.57 -23.82
N SER A 11 10.94 -11.94 -23.87
CA SER A 11 11.63 -11.48 -22.67
C SER A 11 11.04 -10.16 -22.20
N THR A 12 10.72 -10.07 -20.92
CA THR A 12 10.21 -8.88 -20.25
C THR A 12 11.15 -8.35 -19.17
N VAL A 13 12.17 -9.13 -18.79
CA VAL A 13 13.12 -8.78 -17.74
C VAL A 13 14.54 -8.87 -18.26
N HIS A 14 15.32 -7.78 -18.11
CA HIS A 14 16.74 -7.75 -18.42
C HIS A 14 17.56 -7.82 -17.14
N VAL A 15 18.38 -8.86 -17.00
CA VAL A 15 19.33 -8.97 -15.88
C VAL A 15 20.72 -8.64 -16.39
N VAL A 16 21.29 -7.54 -15.88
CA VAL A 16 22.60 -7.02 -16.28
C VAL A 16 23.65 -8.13 -16.16
N ASN A 17 24.47 -8.32 -17.21
CA ASN A 17 25.49 -9.36 -17.34
C ASN A 17 25.00 -10.82 -17.34
N VAL A 18 23.69 -11.08 -17.26
CA VAL A 18 23.13 -12.44 -17.30
C VAL A 18 22.30 -12.67 -18.56
N GLY A 19 21.47 -11.71 -18.96
CA GLY A 19 20.69 -11.73 -20.21
C GLY A 19 19.19 -11.48 -20.01
N ASP A 20 18.42 -11.68 -21.07
CA ASP A 20 16.99 -11.37 -21.11
C ASP A 20 16.11 -12.59 -20.83
N PHE A 21 15.15 -12.47 -19.94
CA PHE A 21 14.27 -13.56 -19.48
C PHE A 21 12.79 -13.18 -19.62
N CYS A 22 11.93 -14.18 -19.81
CA CYS A 22 10.52 -14.02 -19.48
C CYS A 22 10.33 -14.10 -17.96
N LEU A 23 9.19 -13.63 -17.45
CA LEU A 23 8.92 -13.54 -16.02
C LEU A 23 9.06 -14.88 -15.29
N ASP A 24 8.50 -15.97 -15.83
CA ASP A 24 8.60 -17.30 -15.21
C ASP A 24 10.06 -17.80 -15.09
N CYS A 25 10.87 -17.60 -16.15
CA CYS A 25 12.28 -18.00 -16.17
C CYS A 25 13.16 -17.11 -15.29
N HIS A 26 12.81 -15.83 -15.17
CA HIS A 26 13.43 -14.92 -14.23
C HIS A 26 13.17 -15.37 -12.79
N ASN A 27 11.91 -15.66 -12.47
CA ASN A 27 11.53 -16.10 -11.12
C ASN A 27 12.13 -17.46 -10.76
N ASP A 28 12.27 -18.40 -11.72
CA ASP A 28 13.04 -19.62 -11.49
C ASP A 28 14.49 -19.31 -11.05
N TYR A 29 15.14 -18.42 -11.79
CA TYR A 29 16.54 -18.05 -11.56
C TYR A 29 16.71 -17.37 -10.20
N MET A 30 15.82 -16.45 -9.85
CA MET A 30 15.85 -15.76 -8.56
C MET A 30 15.52 -16.69 -7.39
N ALA A 31 14.56 -17.59 -7.55
CA ALA A 31 14.23 -18.57 -6.51
C ALA A 31 15.43 -19.50 -6.21
N GLU A 32 16.13 -19.95 -7.25
CA GLU A 32 17.35 -20.75 -7.11
C GLU A 32 18.48 -19.94 -6.44
N LEU A 33 18.69 -18.69 -6.85
CA LEU A 33 19.71 -17.80 -6.29
C LEU A 33 19.50 -17.52 -4.80
N LEU A 34 18.24 -17.32 -4.40
CA LEU A 34 17.86 -17.00 -3.01
C LEU A 34 17.62 -18.24 -2.15
N GLY A 35 17.57 -19.44 -2.74
CA GLY A 35 17.29 -20.68 -2.02
C GLY A 35 15.83 -20.78 -1.51
N ILE A 36 14.90 -20.10 -2.18
CA ILE A 36 13.48 -20.05 -1.80
C ILE A 36 12.60 -20.87 -2.73
N SER A 37 11.40 -21.22 -2.27
CA SER A 37 10.37 -21.82 -3.12
C SER A 37 9.51 -20.74 -3.76
N LYS A 38 9.29 -20.83 -5.07
CA LYS A 38 8.33 -19.95 -5.76
C LYS A 38 6.94 -20.56 -5.83
N MET A 39 5.91 -19.71 -5.80
CA MET A 39 4.53 -20.10 -6.04
C MET A 39 4.25 -20.14 -7.54
N ASN A 40 3.96 -21.32 -8.08
CA ASN A 40 3.62 -21.50 -9.49
C ASN A 40 2.12 -21.65 -9.74
N ASP A 41 1.38 -22.13 -8.73
CA ASP A 41 -0.03 -22.44 -8.83
C ASP A 41 -0.84 -21.33 -8.17
N PHE A 42 -1.25 -20.36 -8.97
CA PHE A 42 -2.12 -19.26 -8.56
C PHE A 42 -3.04 -18.85 -9.71
N PRO A 43 -4.21 -18.25 -9.41
CA PRO A 43 -5.09 -17.73 -10.44
C PRO A 43 -4.40 -16.58 -11.18
N ARG A 44 -4.07 -16.79 -12.46
CA ARG A 44 -3.51 -15.75 -13.35
C ARG A 44 -4.55 -14.68 -13.72
N ILE A 45 -5.84 -14.98 -13.54
CA ILE A 45 -6.92 -14.02 -13.74
C ILE A 45 -7.79 -14.01 -12.49
N ILE A 46 -7.98 -12.83 -11.91
CA ILE A 46 -8.94 -12.57 -10.83
C ILE A 46 -10.05 -11.68 -11.38
N SER A 47 -11.25 -11.78 -10.83
CA SER A 47 -12.37 -10.91 -11.20
C SER A 47 -13.04 -10.35 -9.95
N GLY A 48 -13.43 -9.08 -10.00
CA GLY A 48 -14.11 -8.38 -8.92
C GLY A 48 -15.24 -7.52 -9.45
N TYR A 49 -16.25 -7.25 -8.62
CA TYR A 49 -17.32 -6.32 -8.95
C TYR A 49 -17.07 -4.97 -8.29
N ASP A 50 -17.34 -3.89 -9.02
CA ASP A 50 -17.30 -2.56 -8.44
C ASP A 50 -18.61 -2.19 -7.71
N ALA A 51 -18.62 -0.99 -7.12
CA ALA A 51 -19.79 -0.45 -6.41
C ALA A 51 -21.06 -0.32 -7.28
N LYS A 52 -20.95 -0.40 -8.61
CA LYS A 52 -22.08 -0.37 -9.56
C LYS A 52 -22.44 -1.77 -10.08
N GLY A 53 -21.76 -2.82 -9.62
CA GLY A 53 -21.96 -4.19 -10.09
C GLY A 53 -21.31 -4.48 -11.45
N ILE A 54 -20.38 -3.64 -11.91
CA ILE A 54 -19.61 -3.87 -13.14
C ILE A 54 -18.49 -4.87 -12.81
N ILE A 55 -18.32 -5.88 -13.67
CA ILE A 55 -17.23 -6.86 -13.51
C ILE A 55 -15.93 -6.31 -14.10
N HIS A 56 -14.88 -6.38 -13.30
CA HIS A 56 -13.51 -6.04 -13.66
C HIS A 56 -12.67 -7.31 -13.61
N ARG A 57 -11.76 -7.49 -14.57
CA ARG A 57 -10.88 -8.66 -14.68
C ARG A 57 -9.44 -8.21 -14.64
N PHE A 58 -8.60 -8.93 -13.91
CA PHE A 58 -7.22 -8.55 -13.68
C PHE A 58 -6.29 -9.69 -14.06
N GLU A 59 -5.26 -9.41 -14.84
CA GLU A 59 -4.12 -10.30 -15.02
C GLU A 59 -3.18 -10.16 -13.83
N ILE A 60 -2.86 -11.29 -13.21
CA ILE A 60 -1.99 -11.37 -12.04
C ILE A 60 -0.61 -11.83 -12.47
N SER A 61 0.41 -11.09 -12.04
CA SER A 61 1.81 -11.42 -12.25
C SER A 61 2.61 -11.25 -10.96
N THR A 62 3.73 -11.96 -10.88
CA THR A 62 4.66 -11.86 -9.75
C THR A 62 6.09 -11.76 -10.26
N MET A 63 6.92 -10.92 -9.64
CA MET A 63 8.34 -10.78 -9.92
C MET A 63 9.12 -10.92 -8.62
N ILE A 64 10.00 -11.92 -8.54
CA ILE A 64 10.88 -12.12 -7.39
C ILE A 64 12.15 -11.28 -7.60
N MET A 65 12.46 -10.39 -6.66
CA MET A 65 13.68 -9.59 -6.64
C MET A 65 14.48 -9.88 -5.36
N PRO A 66 15.79 -9.56 -5.33
CA PRO A 66 16.52 -9.59 -4.08
C PRO A 66 15.88 -8.65 -3.04
N GLY A 67 15.42 -9.20 -1.92
CA GLY A 67 14.83 -8.47 -0.80
C GLY A 67 13.30 -8.30 -0.83
N PHE A 68 12.64 -8.43 -1.99
CA PHE A 68 11.18 -8.36 -2.10
C PHE A 68 10.65 -9.09 -3.34
N SER A 69 9.40 -9.54 -3.25
CA SER A 69 8.60 -10.02 -4.37
C SER A 69 7.49 -9.02 -4.64
N VAL A 70 7.32 -8.63 -5.90
CA VAL A 70 6.24 -7.77 -6.36
C VAL A 70 5.11 -8.65 -6.86
N TRP A 71 3.91 -8.51 -6.29
CA TRP A 71 2.69 -9.04 -6.89
C TRP A 71 1.89 -7.91 -7.51
N LYS A 72 1.48 -8.08 -8.76
CA LYS A 72 0.84 -7.05 -9.57
C LYS A 72 -0.46 -7.57 -10.16
N ALA A 73 -1.49 -6.73 -10.12
CA ALA A 73 -2.74 -6.90 -10.81
C ALA A 73 -2.94 -5.77 -11.81
N GLU A 74 -3.08 -6.09 -13.08
CA GLU A 74 -3.39 -5.15 -14.16
C GLU A 74 -4.74 -5.47 -14.75
N GLU A 75 -5.61 -4.47 -14.83
CA GLU A 75 -6.93 -4.66 -15.39
C GLU A 75 -6.88 -4.96 -16.90
N ILE A 76 -7.62 -5.98 -17.30
CA ILE A 76 -7.83 -6.34 -18.70
C ILE A 76 -8.85 -5.36 -19.28
N GLU A 77 -8.47 -4.63 -20.33
CA GLU A 77 -9.33 -3.63 -21.00
C GLU A 77 -9.75 -2.47 -20.10
N GLY A 78 -8.93 -2.11 -19.11
CA GLY A 78 -9.13 -0.93 -18.28
C GLY A 78 -7.82 -0.36 -17.74
N GLY A 79 -7.91 0.51 -16.74
CA GLY A 79 -6.79 1.30 -16.22
C GLY A 79 -6.43 1.01 -14.77
N TYR A 80 -7.20 0.18 -14.04
CA TYR A 80 -6.86 -0.16 -12.67
C TYR A 80 -5.55 -0.95 -12.62
N GLN A 81 -4.70 -0.59 -11.66
CA GLN A 81 -3.48 -1.30 -11.34
C GLN A 81 -3.32 -1.35 -9.83
N PHE A 82 -2.94 -2.51 -9.31
CA PHE A 82 -2.67 -2.71 -7.89
C PHE A 82 -1.38 -3.51 -7.75
N GLU A 83 -0.58 -3.17 -6.75
CA GLU A 83 0.64 -3.91 -6.41
C GLU A 83 0.69 -4.18 -4.91
N ILE A 84 1.45 -5.19 -4.50
CA ILE A 84 1.90 -5.37 -3.13
C ILE A 84 3.37 -5.81 -3.16
N LEU A 85 4.09 -5.49 -2.09
CA LEU A 85 5.46 -5.93 -1.85
C LEU A 85 5.47 -6.85 -0.63
N VAL A 86 6.07 -8.01 -0.77
CA VAL A 86 6.27 -8.98 0.32
C VAL A 86 7.70 -9.47 0.30
N LYS A 87 8.23 -10.00 1.39
CA LYS A 87 9.55 -10.64 1.32
C LYS A 87 9.47 -11.92 0.50
N PRO A 88 10.55 -12.29 -0.22
CA PRO A 88 10.53 -13.52 -1.03
C PRO A 88 10.32 -14.79 -0.20
N GLU A 89 10.76 -14.79 1.06
CA GLU A 89 10.67 -15.91 2.00
C GLU A 89 9.29 -16.02 2.67
N GLU A 90 8.48 -14.97 2.61
CA GLU A 90 7.15 -14.94 3.20
C GLU A 90 6.15 -15.82 2.46
N ASN A 91 5.02 -16.10 3.10
CA ASN A 91 3.97 -16.93 2.53
C ASN A 91 3.28 -16.19 1.37
N GLN A 92 3.68 -16.56 0.15
CA GLN A 92 3.17 -15.95 -1.07
C GLN A 92 1.66 -16.17 -1.30
N ALA A 93 1.04 -17.18 -0.67
CA ALA A 93 -0.41 -17.36 -0.76
C ALA A 93 -1.16 -16.23 -0.02
N VAL A 94 -0.64 -15.80 1.13
CA VAL A 94 -1.17 -14.66 1.89
C VAL A 94 -1.01 -13.38 1.08
N ALA A 95 0.10 -13.22 0.35
CA ALA A 95 0.31 -12.09 -0.54
C ALA A 95 -0.80 -12.00 -1.60
N ILE A 96 -1.15 -13.11 -2.27
CA ILE A 96 -2.23 -13.09 -3.28
C ILE A 96 -3.58 -12.75 -2.67
N GLU A 97 -3.90 -13.28 -1.50
CA GLU A 97 -5.13 -12.92 -0.77
C GLU A 97 -5.17 -11.43 -0.45
N HIS A 98 -4.05 -10.86 -0.02
CA HIS A 98 -3.91 -9.43 0.27
C HIS A 98 -4.08 -8.58 -1.00
N LEU A 99 -3.44 -8.96 -2.11
CA LEU A 99 -3.64 -8.30 -3.41
C LEU A 99 -5.12 -8.33 -3.82
N HIS A 100 -5.80 -9.46 -3.62
CA HIS A 100 -7.22 -9.58 -3.90
C HIS A 100 -8.08 -8.64 -3.03
N GLN A 101 -7.82 -8.55 -1.72
CA GLN A 101 -8.51 -7.59 -0.85
C GLN A 101 -8.26 -6.14 -1.28
N LYS A 102 -7.04 -5.82 -1.70
CA LYS A 102 -6.68 -4.50 -2.22
C LYS A 102 -7.46 -4.15 -3.50
N ILE A 103 -7.61 -5.10 -4.43
CA ILE A 103 -8.46 -4.95 -5.62
C ILE A 103 -9.90 -4.63 -5.20
N LEU A 104 -10.50 -5.44 -4.32
CA LEU A 104 -11.88 -5.26 -3.89
C LEU A 104 -12.09 -3.90 -3.21
N THR A 105 -11.14 -3.47 -2.40
CA THR A 105 -11.16 -2.15 -1.75
C THR A 105 -11.12 -1.02 -2.78
N GLY A 106 -10.20 -1.10 -3.75
CA GLY A 106 -10.07 -0.11 -4.82
C GLY A 106 -11.27 -0.05 -5.76
N LEU A 107 -11.96 -1.16 -6.00
CA LEU A 107 -13.19 -1.20 -6.80
C LEU A 107 -14.44 -0.71 -6.02
N GLY A 108 -14.44 -0.91 -4.70
CA GLY A 108 -15.57 -0.62 -3.82
C GLY A 108 -15.78 0.87 -3.55
N TYR A 109 -14.74 1.70 -3.69
CA TYR A 109 -14.82 3.14 -3.43
C TYR A 109 -14.36 3.97 -4.63
N LYS A 110 -15.30 4.73 -5.20
CA LYS A 110 -15.08 5.52 -6.41
C LYS A 110 -14.69 6.95 -6.06
N THR A 111 -13.62 7.43 -6.68
CA THR A 111 -13.19 8.84 -6.60
C THR A 111 -14.06 9.73 -7.49
N LEU A 112 -14.52 9.19 -8.61
CA LEU A 112 -15.42 9.87 -9.55
C LEU A 112 -16.88 9.60 -9.20
N LYS A 113 -17.65 10.68 -9.13
CA LYS A 113 -19.10 10.65 -8.98
C LYS A 113 -19.78 11.04 -10.28
N HIS A 114 -20.53 10.11 -10.85
CA HIS A 114 -21.32 10.34 -12.07
C HIS A 114 -22.32 11.47 -11.86
N LEU A 115 -22.39 12.39 -12.82
CA LEU A 115 -23.34 13.51 -12.87
C LEU A 115 -24.45 13.21 -13.88
N SER A 116 -25.53 13.99 -13.86
CA SER A 116 -26.60 13.80 -14.84
C SER A 116 -26.19 14.34 -16.21
N ASP A 117 -26.42 13.56 -17.26
CA ASP A 117 -26.17 14.00 -18.65
C ASP A 117 -27.25 14.93 -19.22
N ARG A 118 -28.22 15.35 -18.38
CA ARG A 118 -29.29 16.25 -18.81
C ARG A 118 -28.80 17.65 -19.15
N TYR A 119 -27.73 18.11 -18.49
CA TYR A 119 -27.15 19.43 -18.69
C TYR A 119 -25.64 19.30 -18.77
N PHE A 120 -25.03 20.06 -19.67
CA PHE A 120 -23.57 20.17 -19.73
C PHE A 120 -23.08 20.96 -18.51
N ILE A 121 -22.09 20.42 -17.81
CA ILE A 121 -21.48 21.03 -16.64
C ILE A 121 -20.03 21.34 -16.99
N ASP A 122 -19.71 22.63 -17.08
CA ASP A 122 -18.41 23.12 -17.56
C ASP A 122 -17.24 22.60 -16.70
N ASN A 123 -17.44 22.53 -15.38
CA ASN A 123 -16.43 22.02 -14.46
C ASN A 123 -16.51 20.51 -14.20
N ALA A 124 -17.26 19.75 -15.00
CA ALA A 124 -17.21 18.29 -14.93
C ALA A 124 -16.02 17.73 -15.71
N ILE A 125 -15.51 16.59 -15.24
CA ILE A 125 -14.56 15.76 -15.96
C ILE A 125 -15.35 14.99 -17.03
N GLN A 126 -14.93 15.10 -18.28
CA GLN A 126 -15.60 14.52 -19.44
C GLN A 126 -14.83 13.29 -19.92
N ILE A 127 -15.44 12.10 -19.80
CA ILE A 127 -14.80 10.83 -20.20
C ILE A 127 -15.84 10.00 -20.92
N ASP A 128 -15.54 9.48 -22.12
CA ASP A 128 -16.42 8.60 -22.89
C ASP A 128 -17.85 9.12 -23.10
N LYS A 129 -18.02 10.44 -23.21
CA LYS A 129 -19.32 11.16 -23.30
C LYS A 129 -20.15 11.15 -22.02
N GLU A 130 -19.57 10.77 -20.89
CA GLU A 130 -20.16 10.86 -19.57
C GLU A 130 -19.51 11.99 -18.76
N GLN A 131 -20.25 12.50 -17.77
CA GLN A 131 -19.83 13.63 -16.94
C GLN A 131 -19.61 13.20 -15.49
N TYR A 132 -18.49 13.63 -14.92
CA TYR A 132 -18.09 13.26 -13.57
C TYR A 132 -17.70 14.48 -12.72
N SER A 133 -18.00 14.39 -11.44
CA SER A 133 -17.46 15.25 -10.38
C SER A 133 -16.48 14.48 -9.51
N LEU A 134 -15.62 15.19 -8.78
CA LEU A 134 -14.76 14.59 -7.77
C LEU A 134 -15.52 14.43 -6.45
N ASN A 135 -15.37 13.29 -5.81
CA ASN A 135 -15.67 13.17 -4.37
C ASN A 135 -14.61 13.94 -3.56
N SER A 136 -14.92 14.28 -2.31
CA SER A 136 -14.01 15.00 -1.40
C SER A 136 -12.83 14.15 -0.91
N VAL A 137 -12.90 12.84 -1.12
CA VAL A 137 -11.86 11.86 -0.80
C VAL A 137 -11.75 10.91 -1.99
N GLY A 138 -10.53 10.55 -2.37
CA GLY A 138 -10.29 9.63 -3.46
C GLY A 138 -8.81 9.37 -3.68
N THR A 139 -8.52 8.48 -4.62
CA THR A 139 -7.17 8.08 -5.01
C THR A 139 -7.02 8.18 -6.52
N CYS A 140 -5.80 8.46 -6.96
CA CYS A 140 -5.45 8.45 -8.37
C CYS A 140 -4.01 7.96 -8.54
N ARG A 141 -3.74 7.33 -9.68
CA ARG A 141 -2.38 6.97 -10.08
C ARG A 141 -1.88 7.98 -11.10
N ILE A 142 -0.69 8.52 -10.88
CA ILE A 142 -0.04 9.40 -11.86
C ILE A 142 0.56 8.53 -12.96
N GLN A 143 0.21 8.80 -14.21
CA GLN A 143 0.74 8.09 -15.38
C GLN A 143 1.26 9.10 -16.41
N HIS A 144 2.45 8.85 -16.94
CA HIS A 144 2.99 9.59 -18.08
C HIS A 144 2.79 8.77 -19.36
N ALA A 145 2.08 9.33 -20.33
CA ALA A 145 1.97 8.76 -21.67
C ALA A 145 3.11 9.33 -22.51
N GLU A 146 4.18 8.56 -22.70
CA GLU A 146 5.38 8.99 -23.40
C GLU A 146 5.10 9.44 -24.84
N GLU A 147 4.22 8.72 -25.56
CA GLU A 147 3.88 9.01 -26.96
C GLU A 147 3.24 10.40 -27.14
N GLU A 148 2.40 10.80 -26.19
CA GLU A 148 1.70 12.08 -26.19
C GLU A 148 2.48 13.17 -25.43
N ASN A 149 3.54 12.77 -24.72
CA ASN A 149 4.25 13.56 -23.74
C ASN A 149 3.30 14.27 -22.74
N GLN A 150 2.28 13.54 -22.28
CA GLN A 150 1.22 14.07 -21.43
C GLN A 150 1.11 13.27 -20.14
N VAL A 151 0.86 13.98 -19.03
CA VAL A 151 0.59 13.36 -17.73
C VAL A 151 -0.91 13.27 -17.51
N TYR A 152 -1.34 12.09 -17.11
CA TYR A 152 -2.70 11.73 -16.75
C TYR A 152 -2.77 11.33 -15.28
N LEU A 153 -3.94 11.55 -14.69
CA LEU A 153 -4.35 10.90 -13.46
C LEU A 153 -5.26 9.73 -13.85
N VAL A 154 -4.84 8.51 -13.57
CA VAL A 154 -5.72 7.35 -13.69
C VAL A 154 -6.60 7.30 -12.46
N ILE A 155 -7.88 7.62 -12.65
CA ILE A 155 -8.89 7.70 -11.58
C ILE A 155 -9.98 6.67 -11.88
N ASP A 156 -10.24 5.78 -10.94
CA ASP A 156 -11.23 4.71 -11.08
C ASP A 156 -11.07 3.88 -12.38
N GLY A 157 -9.82 3.67 -12.82
CA GLY A 157 -9.48 2.93 -14.04
C GLY A 157 -9.56 3.77 -15.32
N ARG A 158 -9.74 5.09 -15.23
CA ARG A 158 -9.91 5.99 -16.38
C ARG A 158 -8.82 7.04 -16.43
N ASN A 159 -8.28 7.33 -17.62
CA ASN A 159 -7.31 8.39 -17.82
C ASN A 159 -8.01 9.76 -17.75
N VAL A 160 -7.62 10.58 -16.77
CA VAL A 160 -8.11 11.94 -16.57
C VAL A 160 -6.97 12.93 -16.85
N PRO A 161 -7.12 13.83 -17.81
CA PRO A 161 -6.15 14.90 -18.02
C PRO A 161 -6.01 15.78 -16.76
N ILE A 162 -4.78 16.18 -16.41
CA ILE A 162 -4.54 17.05 -15.24
C ILE A 162 -5.37 18.34 -15.30
N HIS A 163 -5.53 18.92 -16.49
CA HIS A 163 -6.29 20.16 -16.65
C HIS A 163 -7.80 19.96 -16.37
N ASP A 164 -8.37 18.81 -16.71
CA ASP A 164 -9.77 18.48 -16.39
C ASP A 164 -9.95 18.23 -14.90
N PHE A 165 -8.99 17.54 -14.27
CA PHE A 165 -8.96 17.39 -12.81
C PHE A 165 -8.89 18.77 -12.12
N GLY A 166 -7.99 19.65 -12.57
CA GLY A 166 -7.86 21.01 -12.04
C GLY A 166 -9.13 21.85 -12.22
N ARG A 167 -9.82 21.71 -13.37
CA ARG A 167 -11.12 22.37 -13.60
C ARG A 167 -12.20 21.84 -12.66
N ALA A 168 -12.21 20.53 -12.40
CA ALA A 168 -13.16 19.91 -11.47
C ALA A 168 -12.97 20.34 -10.02
N LEU A 169 -11.76 20.75 -9.61
CA LEU A 169 -11.51 21.30 -8.27
C LEU A 169 -12.23 22.62 -8.00
N THR A 170 -12.77 23.31 -9.01
CA THR A 170 -13.54 24.55 -8.82
C THR A 170 -14.79 24.34 -7.97
N THR A 171 -15.31 23.10 -7.85
CA THR A 171 -16.41 22.79 -6.90
C THR A 171 -15.99 22.93 -5.43
N PHE A 172 -14.69 22.99 -5.16
CA PHE A 172 -14.09 23.13 -3.83
C PHE A 172 -13.42 24.50 -3.64
N GLU A 173 -13.94 25.55 -4.28
CA GLU A 173 -13.48 26.92 -4.06
C GLU A 173 -13.60 27.30 -2.57
N GLY A 174 -12.50 27.80 -2.00
CA GLY A 174 -12.40 28.17 -0.57
C GLY A 174 -11.98 27.05 0.38
N PHE A 175 -11.72 25.84 -0.12
CA PHE A 175 -11.24 24.70 0.67
C PHE A 175 -9.72 24.50 0.53
N ASN A 176 -9.12 23.76 1.47
CA ASN A 176 -7.71 23.34 1.38
C ASN A 176 -7.60 21.96 0.71
N LEU A 177 -6.58 21.78 -0.14
CA LEU A 177 -6.21 20.48 -0.71
C LEU A 177 -4.95 19.95 -0.02
N ASP A 178 -5.11 18.89 0.77
CA ASP A 178 -3.99 18.10 1.29
C ASP A 178 -3.74 16.90 0.36
N PHE A 179 -2.48 16.56 0.10
CA PHE A 179 -2.12 15.40 -0.74
C PHE A 179 -0.93 14.63 -0.18
N GLN A 180 -0.87 13.34 -0.51
CA GLN A 180 0.23 12.44 -0.19
C GLN A 180 0.53 11.58 -1.41
N ILE A 181 1.79 11.54 -1.83
CA ILE A 181 2.25 10.64 -2.89
C ILE A 181 2.74 9.35 -2.21
N ARG A 182 2.25 8.22 -2.69
CA ARG A 182 2.43 6.89 -2.09
C ARG A 182 2.85 5.90 -3.17
N ASP A 183 3.65 4.91 -2.78
CA ASP A 183 4.00 3.82 -3.70
C ASP A 183 2.76 2.98 -4.03
N LEU A 184 2.74 2.37 -5.23
CA LEU A 184 1.59 1.59 -5.69
C LEU A 184 1.34 0.34 -4.83
N SER A 185 2.37 -0.14 -4.14
CA SER A 185 2.28 -1.25 -3.18
C SER A 185 1.50 -0.91 -1.91
N GLU A 186 1.30 0.37 -1.59
CA GLU A 186 0.62 0.79 -0.37
C GLU A 186 -0.90 0.70 -0.43
N GLU A 187 -1.55 0.61 0.72
CA GLU A 187 -3.01 0.50 0.82
C GLU A 187 -3.77 1.62 0.12
N VAL A 188 -4.83 1.22 -0.59
CA VAL A 188 -5.75 2.16 -1.25
C VAL A 188 -6.74 2.73 -0.23
N LEU A 189 -7.21 3.96 -0.46
CA LEU A 189 -8.25 4.53 0.38
C LEU A 189 -9.57 3.78 0.16
N GLY A 190 -10.05 3.11 1.19
CA GLY A 190 -11.38 2.51 1.25
C GLY A 190 -12.47 3.50 1.69
N LYS A 191 -13.72 3.03 1.70
CA LYS A 191 -14.92 3.83 1.97
C LYS A 191 -14.88 4.65 3.27
N ASP A 192 -14.31 4.08 4.33
CA ASP A 192 -14.29 4.67 5.68
C ASP A 192 -12.86 5.10 6.06
N THR A 193 -12.05 5.47 5.06
CA THR A 193 -10.67 5.92 5.26
C THR A 193 -10.49 7.37 4.79
N VAL A 194 -9.61 8.09 5.47
CA VAL A 194 -9.23 9.46 5.12
C VAL A 194 -7.73 9.64 5.31
N LEU A 195 -7.16 10.64 4.64
CA LEU A 195 -5.80 11.07 4.96
C LEU A 195 -5.82 11.72 6.34
N ASN A 196 -5.11 11.13 7.30
CA ASN A 196 -4.95 11.69 8.63
C ASN A 196 -3.60 12.42 8.72
N ARG A 197 -3.59 13.60 9.36
CA ARG A 197 -2.35 14.33 9.63
C ARG A 197 -1.73 13.76 10.89
N VAL A 198 -0.61 13.05 10.73
CA VAL A 198 0.16 12.48 11.84
C VAL A 198 1.50 13.20 11.95
N SER A 199 1.93 13.51 13.17
CA SER A 199 3.25 14.07 13.43
C SER A 199 4.28 12.94 13.46
N ILE A 200 5.25 12.97 12.54
CA ILE A 200 6.41 12.08 12.58
C ILE A 200 7.56 12.64 13.44
N ASN A 201 7.29 13.61 14.33
CA ASN A 201 8.32 14.13 15.23
C ASN A 201 8.68 13.05 16.29
N PRO A 202 9.97 12.68 16.42
CA PRO A 202 10.42 11.63 17.35
C PRO A 202 9.97 11.83 18.79
N GLU A 203 10.02 13.06 19.29
CA GLU A 203 9.66 13.35 20.68
C GLU A 203 8.15 13.34 20.88
N VAL A 204 7.37 13.71 19.86
CA VAL A 204 5.90 13.60 19.91
C VAL A 204 5.46 12.13 19.90
N ILE A 205 6.09 11.29 19.08
CA ILE A 205 5.82 9.84 19.05
C ILE A 205 6.13 9.24 20.43
N MET A 206 7.30 9.55 21.00
CA MET A 206 7.65 9.07 22.34
C MET A 206 6.70 9.60 23.42
N GLU A 207 6.27 10.87 23.35
CA GLU A 207 5.27 11.43 24.27
C GLU A 207 3.95 10.67 24.18
N HIS A 208 3.46 10.41 22.97
CA HIS A 208 2.23 9.64 22.76
C HIS A 208 2.35 8.21 23.27
N PHE A 209 3.49 7.57 23.02
CA PHE A 209 3.79 6.23 23.50
C PHE A 209 3.77 6.14 25.04
N GLU A 210 4.51 7.01 25.72
CA GLU A 210 4.53 7.06 27.19
C GLU A 210 3.16 7.43 27.77
N ARG A 211 2.45 8.38 27.14
CA ARG A 211 1.09 8.75 27.55
C ARG A 211 0.14 7.56 27.46
N THR A 212 0.23 6.75 26.39
CA THR A 212 -0.59 5.55 26.21
C THR A 212 -0.29 4.53 27.29
N LEU A 213 0.99 4.23 27.54
CA LEU A 213 1.42 3.34 28.62
C LEU A 213 0.86 3.78 29.98
N SER A 214 0.91 5.09 30.27
CA SER A 214 0.47 5.64 31.57
C SER A 214 -1.00 5.36 31.91
N TRP A 215 -1.85 5.09 30.91
CA TRP A 215 -3.26 4.74 31.15
C TRP A 215 -3.44 3.33 31.74
N PHE A 216 -2.51 2.43 31.45
CA PHE A 216 -2.60 1.03 31.84
C PHE A 216 -1.76 0.71 33.08
N LEU A 217 -0.59 1.34 33.18
CA LEU A 217 0.36 1.12 34.26
C LEU A 217 -0.12 1.70 35.61
N LYS A 218 0.29 1.03 36.69
CA LYS A 218 0.21 1.56 38.06
C LYS A 218 1.64 1.73 38.58
N GLY A 219 2.17 2.95 38.47
CA GLY A 219 3.63 3.14 38.58
C GLY A 219 4.27 2.56 37.33
N ASP A 220 5.25 1.67 37.50
CA ASP A 220 5.90 0.94 36.40
C ASP A 220 5.40 -0.50 36.25
N PHE A 221 4.28 -0.85 36.90
CA PHE A 221 3.72 -2.20 36.86
C PHE A 221 2.49 -2.32 35.94
N LEU A 222 2.51 -3.30 35.05
CA LEU A 222 1.40 -3.72 34.19
C LEU A 222 0.79 -5.03 34.71
N SER A 223 -0.50 -4.98 35.06
CA SER A 223 -1.23 -6.20 35.44
C SER A 223 -1.71 -6.97 34.19
N TYR A 224 -1.67 -8.30 34.25
CA TYR A 224 -2.14 -9.23 33.22
C TYR A 224 -3.58 -8.92 32.76
N LYS A 225 -4.42 -8.40 33.66
CA LYS A 225 -5.81 -8.00 33.36
C LYS A 225 -5.91 -6.84 32.36
N ARG A 226 -4.83 -6.09 32.17
CA ARG A 226 -4.74 -4.92 31.31
C ARG A 226 -3.73 -5.10 30.18
N ALA A 227 -2.94 -6.19 30.18
CA ALA A 227 -1.87 -6.40 29.22
C ALA A 227 -2.40 -6.38 27.77
N SER A 228 -3.40 -7.20 27.46
CA SER A 228 -4.00 -7.24 26.11
C SER A 228 -4.56 -5.87 25.67
N ALA A 229 -5.27 -5.16 26.55
CA ALA A 229 -5.79 -3.83 26.20
C ALA A 229 -4.67 -2.78 26.02
N CYS A 230 -3.56 -2.93 26.74
CA CYS A 230 -2.38 -2.08 26.59
C CYS A 230 -1.69 -2.34 25.27
N GLU A 231 -1.52 -3.62 24.89
CA GLU A 231 -0.93 -4.02 23.61
C GLU A 231 -1.72 -3.45 22.44
N GLU A 232 -3.03 -3.65 22.43
CA GLU A 232 -3.93 -3.10 21.39
C GLU A 232 -3.81 -1.59 21.27
N ALA A 233 -3.76 -0.86 22.40
CA ALA A 233 -3.63 0.59 22.39
C ALA A 233 -2.27 1.08 21.87
N LEU A 234 -1.22 0.25 21.97
CA LEU A 234 0.12 0.58 21.51
C LEU A 234 0.32 0.30 20.02
N PHE A 235 -0.56 -0.44 19.35
CA PHE A 235 -0.48 -0.65 17.90
C PHE A 235 -0.46 0.67 17.14
N GLU A 236 -1.37 1.59 17.46
CA GLU A 236 -1.38 2.93 16.84
C GLU A 236 -0.07 3.72 17.07
N ARG A 237 0.64 3.46 18.17
CA ARG A 237 1.91 4.12 18.47
C ARG A 237 3.07 3.48 17.71
N ILE A 238 2.96 2.20 17.39
CA ILE A 238 3.89 1.50 16.49
C ILE A 238 3.64 1.96 15.05
N ASP A 239 2.39 2.17 14.64
CA ASP A 239 2.06 2.75 13.33
C ASP A 239 2.69 4.16 13.17
N GLU A 240 2.74 4.96 14.23
CA GLU A 240 3.44 6.25 14.24
C GLU A 240 4.96 6.09 14.01
N LEU A 241 5.58 5.04 14.57
CA LEU A 241 6.98 4.69 14.31
C LEU A 241 7.18 4.24 12.85
N GLU A 242 6.28 3.43 12.29
CA GLU A 242 6.32 3.01 10.88
C GLU A 242 6.26 4.22 9.93
N LEU A 243 5.39 5.19 10.24
CA LEU A 243 5.33 6.46 9.49
C LEU A 243 6.64 7.25 9.59
N LEU A 244 7.31 7.26 10.75
CA LEU A 244 8.63 7.86 10.92
C LEU A 244 9.71 7.10 10.13
N CYS A 245 9.71 5.77 10.11
CA CYS A 245 10.62 4.97 9.28
C CYS A 245 10.47 5.32 7.80
N LYS A 246 9.22 5.49 7.35
CA LYS A 246 8.88 5.67 5.95
C LYS A 246 9.11 7.08 5.43
N TYR A 247 8.72 8.10 6.19
CA TYR A 247 8.75 9.49 5.75
C TYR A 247 9.82 10.34 6.45
N GLY A 248 10.44 9.81 7.50
CA GLY A 248 11.46 10.49 8.29
C GLY A 248 12.88 10.03 7.99
N ASN A 249 13.74 10.16 9.01
CA ASN A 249 15.14 9.74 8.95
C ASN A 249 15.28 8.36 9.60
N GLN A 250 15.87 7.41 8.87
CA GLN A 250 16.02 6.01 9.33
C GLN A 250 16.80 5.87 10.64
N GLU A 251 17.91 6.62 10.81
CA GLU A 251 18.71 6.54 12.05
C GLU A 251 17.90 7.03 13.27
N VAL A 252 17.10 8.08 13.05
CA VAL A 252 16.20 8.62 14.07
C VAL A 252 15.08 7.63 14.39
N ALA A 253 14.49 6.99 13.38
CA ALA A 253 13.47 5.97 13.55
C ALA A 253 14.00 4.77 14.38
N VAL A 254 15.18 4.26 14.03
CA VAL A 254 15.86 3.19 14.78
C VAL A 254 16.12 3.60 16.23
N ALA A 255 16.53 4.85 16.47
CA ALA A 255 16.72 5.36 17.83
C ALA A 255 15.40 5.42 18.63
N VAL A 256 14.30 5.85 18.03
CA VAL A 256 12.96 5.86 18.65
C VAL A 256 12.48 4.44 18.94
N GLY A 257 12.54 3.54 17.95
CA GLY A 257 12.15 2.14 18.14
C GLY A 257 12.98 1.46 19.23
N THR A 258 14.29 1.72 19.30
CA THR A 258 15.16 1.23 20.37
C THR A 258 14.73 1.75 21.76
N ARG A 259 14.35 3.04 21.85
CA ARG A 259 13.82 3.63 23.09
C ARG A 259 12.48 2.98 23.50
N MET A 260 11.56 2.77 22.56
CA MET A 260 10.28 2.10 22.79
C MET A 260 10.50 0.67 23.29
N LYS A 261 11.35 -0.13 22.62
CA LYS A 261 11.68 -1.50 23.03
C LYS A 261 12.26 -1.55 24.44
N LYS A 262 13.24 -0.68 24.72
CA LYS A 262 13.85 -0.59 26.05
C LYS A 262 12.78 -0.28 27.10
N ARG A 263 11.90 0.69 26.84
CA ARG A 263 10.84 1.05 27.77
C ARG A 263 9.92 -0.12 28.06
N LEU A 264 9.52 -0.89 27.04
CA LEU A 264 8.65 -2.07 27.21
C LEU A 264 9.30 -3.15 28.07
N ILE A 265 10.59 -3.43 27.84
CA ILE A 265 11.36 -4.43 28.61
C ILE A 265 11.50 -4.02 30.08
N ASP A 266 11.62 -2.72 30.35
CA ASP A 266 11.80 -2.18 31.70
C ASP A 266 10.49 -2.13 32.53
N ILE A 267 9.32 -2.46 31.95
CA ILE A 267 8.04 -2.51 32.68
C ILE A 267 7.96 -3.79 33.50
N GLU A 268 7.57 -3.68 34.77
CA GLU A 268 7.28 -4.86 35.58
C GLU A 268 5.89 -5.42 35.23
N HIS A 269 5.74 -6.74 35.10
CA HIS A 269 4.45 -7.36 34.79
C HIS A 269 4.31 -8.76 35.40
N ASP A 270 3.06 -9.24 35.50
CA ASP A 270 2.69 -10.57 36.01
C ASP A 270 2.07 -11.48 34.94
N THR A 271 2.46 -11.28 33.68
CA THR A 271 2.04 -12.08 32.51
C THR A 271 3.26 -12.59 31.74
N ASP A 272 3.14 -13.76 31.13
CA ASP A 272 4.24 -14.39 30.39
C ASP A 272 4.37 -13.88 28.94
N ASP A 273 3.32 -13.25 28.39
CA ASP A 273 3.23 -12.94 26.96
C ASP A 273 3.67 -11.50 26.60
N PHE A 274 3.72 -10.60 27.60
CA PHE A 274 4.16 -9.22 27.42
C PHE A 274 5.67 -9.10 27.68
N PRO A 275 6.44 -8.29 26.92
CA PRO A 275 6.05 -7.45 25.77
C PRO A 275 6.38 -8.07 24.39
N ASP A 276 6.59 -9.38 24.29
CA ASP A 276 7.23 -10.05 23.15
C ASP A 276 6.58 -9.73 21.79
N TYR A 277 5.24 -9.67 21.75
CA TYR A 277 4.52 -9.35 20.52
C TYR A 277 4.80 -7.92 20.03
N LEU A 278 4.79 -6.94 20.94
CA LEU A 278 5.09 -5.54 20.61
C LEU A 278 6.56 -5.36 20.19
N LEU A 279 7.49 -6.09 20.81
CA LEU A 279 8.89 -6.07 20.41
C LEU A 279 9.07 -6.56 18.96
N THR A 280 8.35 -7.63 18.61
CA THR A 280 8.33 -8.19 17.25
C THR A 280 7.76 -7.18 16.25
N MET A 281 6.65 -6.52 16.57
CA MET A 281 6.08 -5.47 15.72
C MET A 281 7.04 -4.29 15.51
N ILE A 282 7.73 -3.84 16.56
CA ILE A 282 8.72 -2.77 16.43
C ILE A 282 9.90 -3.22 15.54
N ASP A 283 10.37 -4.46 15.66
CA ASP A 283 11.43 -4.97 14.79
C ASP A 283 10.99 -5.07 13.32
N GLN A 284 9.73 -5.47 13.08
CA GLN A 284 9.14 -5.46 11.74
C GLN A 284 9.09 -4.04 11.16
N ALA A 285 8.62 -3.06 11.95
CA ALA A 285 8.57 -1.65 11.57
C ALA A 285 9.94 -1.06 11.21
N LEU A 286 11.01 -1.51 11.90
CA LEU A 286 12.39 -1.08 11.65
C LEU A 286 13.07 -1.83 10.49
N GLY A 287 12.46 -2.91 9.98
CA GLY A 287 13.05 -3.79 8.97
C GLY A 287 14.21 -4.64 9.49
N THR A 288 14.25 -4.94 10.80
CA THR A 288 15.34 -5.69 11.47
C THR A 288 15.13 -7.20 11.56
N THR A 289 14.05 -7.72 10.98
CA THR A 289 13.72 -9.17 10.90
C THR A 289 13.70 -9.68 9.48
#